data_AF-A0A2M7EIM5-F1
#
_entry.id   AF-A0A2M7EIM5-F1
#
_cell.length_a   1.000
_cell.length_b   1.000
_cell.length_c   1.000
_cell.angle_alpha   90.00
_cell.angle_beta   90.00
_cell.angle_gamma   90.00
#
_symmetry.space_group_name_H-M   'P 1'
#
loop_
_entity.id
_entity.type
_entity.pdbx_description
1 polymer ?
#
loop_
_entity_poly.entity_id
_entity_poly.type
_entity_poly.pdbx_seq_one_letter_code
_entity_poly.pdbx_strand_id
1 'polypeptide(L)'
;MPRDIPIGNGNFLVTFDGDYCIRGIYYPCVGKENHTDGHKFRLGIWTGNNFAWINRDWNLKLDYVSETLLTDVTASHDFLGVSLQCNDLIDYGENIYIKKIILRNNHKRNREIRIFFHHDYHILESETGDTAYYDPDERAIIHYKGDRYFLMSGMRENRQGIDQYATGIKEFHGLEGTWKDAEDGRLEGAPISQGSVDSTLSFSVEIPPEGERTIYYWICAGENYAEVSRLMTSGRKNGAYIHSRYQRYMQDLRPLRILPSFLAIQKEALCTKGPQKK
;
A
#
# COMPACT_ATOMS: atom_id res chain seq x y z
N MET A 1 4.08 18.40 1.73
CA MET A 1 2.72 18.14 2.25
C MET A 1 2.83 17.59 3.66
N PRO A 2 1.84 17.84 4.55
CA PRO A 2 1.81 17.19 5.87
C PRO A 2 1.79 15.67 5.70
N ARG A 3 2.60 14.96 6.47
CA ARG A 3 2.60 13.50 6.55
C ARG A 3 1.70 13.14 7.74
N ASP A 4 0.53 12.58 7.48
CA ASP A 4 -0.52 12.50 8.50
C ASP A 4 -0.38 11.25 9.40
N ILE A 5 -0.05 10.09 8.81
CA ILE A 5 0.09 8.81 9.54
C ILE A 5 1.32 7.97 9.12
N PRO A 6 2.56 8.40 9.40
CA PRO A 6 3.76 7.63 9.03
C PRO A 6 3.92 6.33 9.84
N ILE A 7 4.51 5.31 9.23
CA ILE A 7 4.83 4.00 9.84
C ILE A 7 6.19 3.50 9.37
N GLY A 8 7.01 2.93 10.26
CA GLY A 8 8.35 2.48 9.90
C GLY A 8 9.08 1.67 10.97
N ASN A 9 10.18 1.05 10.57
CA ASN A 9 11.04 0.22 11.44
C ASN A 9 12.51 0.72 11.52
N GLY A 10 12.80 1.91 11.00
CA GLY A 10 14.14 2.50 10.95
C GLY A 10 14.89 2.28 9.63
N ASN A 11 14.63 1.17 8.95
CA ASN A 11 15.16 0.90 7.61
C ASN A 11 14.12 1.23 6.52
N PHE A 12 12.86 0.89 6.78
CA PHE A 12 11.75 1.09 5.88
C PHE A 12 10.70 2.01 6.50
N LEU A 13 10.28 3.03 5.77
CA LEU A 13 9.24 3.98 6.19
C LEU A 13 8.26 4.25 5.06
N VAL A 14 6.97 4.18 5.39
CA VAL A 14 5.87 4.56 4.52
C VAL A 14 5.10 5.72 5.14
N THR A 15 4.79 6.74 4.34
CA THR A 15 4.07 7.94 4.80
C THR A 15 2.87 8.23 3.91
N PHE A 16 1.80 8.72 4.52
CA PHE A 16 0.53 9.00 3.85
C PHE A 16 0.17 10.48 3.91
N ASP A 17 -0.57 10.98 2.91
CA ASP A 17 -1.28 12.25 3.02
C ASP A 17 -2.70 12.08 3.56
N GLY A 18 -3.40 13.20 3.72
CA GLY A 18 -4.78 13.25 4.19
C GLY A 18 -5.83 12.79 3.18
N ASP A 19 -5.42 12.35 1.97
CA ASP A 19 -6.27 11.60 1.03
C ASP A 19 -6.07 10.08 1.21
N TYR A 20 -5.27 9.65 2.21
CA TYR A 20 -4.86 8.28 2.45
C TYR A 20 -4.05 7.65 1.29
N CYS A 21 -3.41 8.48 0.47
CA CYS A 21 -2.46 8.03 -0.55
C CYS A 21 -1.08 7.87 0.08
N ILE A 22 -0.31 6.83 -0.32
CA ILE A 22 1.12 6.79 0.03
C ILE A 22 1.82 7.91 -0.76
N ARG A 23 2.65 8.68 -0.05
CA ARG A 23 3.40 9.85 -0.55
C ARG A 23 4.89 9.78 -0.29
N GLY A 24 5.33 8.74 0.39
CA GLY A 24 6.72 8.57 0.76
C GLY A 24 6.99 7.13 1.07
N ILE A 25 7.99 6.58 0.39
CA ILE A 25 8.55 5.25 0.62
C ILE A 25 10.05 5.49 0.75
N TYR A 26 10.59 5.32 1.96
CA TYR A 26 12.02 5.54 2.26
C TYR A 26 12.68 4.22 2.57
N TYR A 27 13.77 3.93 1.87
CA TYR A 27 14.57 2.71 1.98
C TYR A 27 15.97 3.00 1.40
N PRO A 28 17.08 2.44 1.91
CA PRO A 28 17.20 1.47 3.00
C PRO A 28 17.26 2.09 4.40
N CYS A 29 17.14 3.42 4.52
CA CYS A 29 17.15 4.10 5.81
C CYS A 29 16.18 5.26 5.83
N VAL A 30 15.56 5.49 6.99
CA VAL A 30 14.61 6.60 7.16
C VAL A 30 15.29 7.95 6.95
N GLY A 31 14.69 8.78 6.09
CA GLY A 31 15.16 10.15 5.82
C GLY A 31 16.17 10.27 4.67
N LYS A 32 16.50 9.17 4.00
CA LYS A 32 17.29 9.14 2.76
C LYS A 32 16.51 8.40 1.68
N GLU A 33 16.66 8.82 0.42
CA GLU A 33 16.06 8.18 -0.76
C GLU A 33 14.53 8.04 -0.67
N ASN A 34 13.77 9.06 -1.11
CA ASN A 34 12.32 8.93 -1.25
C ASN A 34 11.95 8.32 -2.61
N HIS A 35 11.59 7.04 -2.64
CA HIS A 35 11.27 6.30 -3.86
C HIS A 35 9.91 6.63 -4.50
N THR A 36 9.19 7.60 -3.95
CA THR A 36 7.98 8.16 -4.57
C THR A 36 8.22 9.56 -5.11
N ASP A 37 9.30 10.24 -4.69
CA ASP A 37 9.51 11.67 -4.83
C ASP A 37 8.27 12.55 -4.50
N GLY A 38 7.39 12.06 -3.62
CA GLY A 38 6.15 12.73 -3.26
C GLY A 38 4.97 12.47 -4.19
N HIS A 39 5.11 11.67 -5.24
CA HIS A 39 4.02 11.23 -6.12
C HIS A 39 3.03 10.31 -5.40
N LYS A 40 1.79 10.25 -5.92
CA LYS A 40 0.69 9.56 -5.25
C LYS A 40 0.67 8.09 -5.64
N PHE A 41 0.67 7.24 -4.62
CA PHE A 41 0.20 5.87 -4.77
C PHE A 41 -1.27 5.85 -4.36
N ARG A 42 -2.15 5.52 -5.30
CA ARG A 42 -3.60 5.64 -5.12
C ARG A 42 -4.22 4.31 -4.72
N LEU A 43 -5.32 4.38 -3.99
CA LEU A 43 -6.18 3.25 -3.64
C LEU A 43 -7.57 3.50 -4.20
N GLY A 44 -8.08 2.61 -5.04
CA GLY A 44 -9.35 2.79 -5.76
C GLY A 44 -10.29 1.62 -5.60
N ILE A 45 -11.59 1.89 -5.73
CA ILE A 45 -12.65 0.88 -5.64
C ILE A 45 -13.52 0.94 -6.87
N TRP A 46 -13.75 -0.22 -7.47
CA TRP A 46 -14.72 -0.42 -8.54
C TRP A 46 -15.82 -1.38 -8.09
N THR A 47 -17.06 -1.07 -8.43
CA THR A 47 -18.18 -2.02 -8.28
C THR A 47 -19.37 -1.59 -9.12
N GLY A 48 -19.95 -2.53 -9.87
CA GLY A 48 -21.16 -2.29 -10.67
C GLY A 48 -21.01 -1.15 -11.67
N ASN A 49 -19.92 -1.15 -12.45
CA ASN A 49 -19.56 -0.14 -13.47
C ASN A 49 -19.32 1.28 -12.93
N ASN A 50 -19.12 1.42 -11.62
CA ASN A 50 -18.75 2.69 -11.01
C ASN A 50 -17.39 2.54 -10.33
N PHE A 51 -16.60 3.61 -10.39
CA PHE A 51 -15.26 3.66 -9.81
C PHE A 51 -15.10 4.92 -8.96
N ALA A 52 -14.33 4.82 -7.87
CA ALA A 52 -13.84 5.99 -7.14
C ALA A 52 -12.46 5.73 -6.53
N TRP A 53 -11.56 6.70 -6.67
CA TRP A 53 -10.35 6.78 -5.87
C TRP A 53 -10.70 7.17 -4.43
N ILE A 54 -10.04 6.58 -3.45
CA ILE A 54 -10.13 6.99 -2.05
C ILE A 54 -9.41 8.33 -1.90
N ASN A 55 -10.15 9.31 -1.36
CA ASN A 55 -9.71 10.67 -1.09
C ASN A 55 -10.66 11.29 -0.04
N ARG A 56 -10.59 12.61 0.16
CA ARG A 56 -11.47 13.33 1.09
C ARG A 56 -12.94 13.47 0.67
N ASP A 57 -13.31 13.06 -0.55
CA ASP A 57 -14.72 12.95 -0.95
C ASP A 57 -15.40 11.72 -0.31
N TRP A 58 -14.59 10.78 0.21
CA TRP A 58 -15.07 9.71 1.08
C TRP A 58 -15.27 10.23 2.51
N ASN A 59 -16.16 9.60 3.27
CA ASN A 59 -16.17 9.76 4.72
C ASN A 59 -14.94 9.05 5.30
N LEU A 60 -13.84 9.80 5.41
CA LEU A 60 -12.50 9.31 5.65
C LEU A 60 -11.99 9.77 7.03
N LYS A 61 -11.55 8.81 7.85
CA LYS A 61 -10.89 9.06 9.14
C LYS A 61 -9.56 8.31 9.17
N LEU A 62 -8.48 9.04 9.44
CA LEU A 62 -7.12 8.50 9.61
C LEU A 62 -6.78 8.54 11.10
N ASP A 63 -6.46 7.39 11.67
CA ASP A 63 -6.11 7.27 13.09
C ASP A 63 -5.08 6.14 13.30
N TYR A 64 -4.69 5.94 14.55
CA TYR A 64 -3.94 4.77 15.00
C TYR A 64 -4.76 3.97 16.00
N VAL A 65 -4.56 2.65 16.02
CA VAL A 65 -5.01 1.86 17.17
C VAL A 65 -4.30 2.38 18.42
N SER A 66 -5.07 2.64 19.47
CA SER A 66 -4.60 3.27 20.71
C SER A 66 -3.31 2.62 21.22
N GLU A 67 -2.34 3.47 21.53
CA GLU A 67 -0.99 3.08 21.99
C GLU A 67 -0.31 2.08 21.04
N THR A 68 -0.44 2.23 19.72
CA THR A 68 0.32 1.44 18.74
C THR A 68 0.68 2.27 17.51
N LEU A 69 1.61 1.76 16.68
CA LEU A 69 1.88 2.28 15.33
C LEU A 69 1.09 1.53 14.25
N LEU A 70 0.14 0.69 14.64
CA LEU A 70 -0.83 0.12 13.73
C LEU A 70 -1.85 1.21 13.39
N THR A 71 -2.02 1.55 12.12
CA THR A 71 -3.06 2.52 11.74
C THR A 71 -4.45 1.91 11.92
N ASP A 72 -5.47 2.76 12.09
CA ASP A 72 -6.88 2.40 12.03
C ASP A 72 -7.60 3.42 11.16
N VAL A 73 -7.60 3.16 9.85
CA VAL A 73 -8.17 4.07 8.86
C VAL A 73 -9.53 3.55 8.43
N THR A 74 -10.56 4.39 8.49
CA THR A 74 -11.91 4.05 8.02
C THR A 74 -12.31 4.93 6.87
N ALA A 75 -12.90 4.36 5.83
CA ALA A 75 -13.44 5.08 4.68
C ALA A 75 -14.82 4.52 4.29
N SER A 76 -15.79 5.37 3.97
CA SER A 76 -17.06 4.93 3.37
C SER A 76 -17.50 5.84 2.23
N HIS A 77 -18.13 5.24 1.21
CA HIS A 77 -18.66 5.95 0.04
C HIS A 77 -20.11 5.57 -0.21
N ASP A 78 -21.02 6.51 0.02
CA ASP A 78 -22.46 6.25 0.05
C ASP A 78 -22.99 5.84 -1.32
N PHE A 79 -22.59 6.53 -2.40
CA PHE A 79 -23.03 6.20 -3.76
C PHE A 79 -22.55 4.81 -4.22
N LEU A 80 -21.33 4.43 -3.84
CA LEU A 80 -20.81 3.10 -4.17
C LEU A 80 -21.39 2.05 -3.22
N GLY A 81 -21.87 2.44 -2.03
CA GLY A 81 -22.34 1.54 -0.98
C GLY A 81 -21.26 0.58 -0.50
N VAL A 82 -20.05 1.10 -0.30
CA VAL A 82 -18.86 0.36 0.15
C VAL A 82 -18.26 1.05 1.37
N SER A 83 -17.76 0.27 2.31
CA SER A 83 -16.92 0.77 3.40
C SER A 83 -15.66 -0.08 3.58
N LEU A 84 -14.62 0.56 4.10
CA LEU A 84 -13.31 -0.04 4.35
C LEU A 84 -12.87 0.27 5.77
N GLN A 85 -12.21 -0.71 6.39
CA GLN A 85 -11.35 -0.50 7.53
C GLN A 85 -9.96 -1.04 7.18
N CYS A 86 -8.95 -0.19 7.29
CA CYS A 86 -7.59 -0.49 6.90
C CYS A 86 -6.65 -0.40 8.11
N ASN A 87 -5.80 -1.41 8.26
CA ASN A 87 -4.69 -1.41 9.21
C ASN A 87 -3.37 -1.55 8.44
N ASP A 88 -2.53 -0.54 8.56
CA ASP A 88 -1.22 -0.42 7.94
C ASP A 88 -0.14 -0.63 8.99
N LEU A 89 0.89 -1.39 8.63
CA LEU A 89 2.08 -1.57 9.46
C LEU A 89 3.32 -1.81 8.61
N ILE A 90 4.48 -1.57 9.22
CA ILE A 90 5.77 -2.05 8.74
C ILE A 90 6.22 -3.11 9.75
N ASP A 91 6.68 -4.26 9.25
CA ASP A 91 7.21 -5.30 10.14
C ASP A 91 8.43 -4.79 10.92
N TYR A 92 8.54 -5.15 12.20
CA TYR A 92 9.58 -4.62 13.07
C TYR A 92 10.98 -5.18 12.78
N GLY A 93 11.08 -6.34 12.12
CA GLY A 93 12.35 -7.01 11.82
C GLY A 93 12.64 -7.19 10.34
N GLU A 94 11.64 -6.99 9.48
CA GLU A 94 11.75 -7.18 8.03
C GLU A 94 11.24 -5.95 7.27
N ASN A 95 11.80 -5.69 6.08
CA ASN A 95 11.44 -4.54 5.25
C ASN A 95 10.15 -4.81 4.45
N ILE A 96 9.05 -5.05 5.18
CA ILE A 96 7.75 -5.42 4.63
C ILE A 96 6.69 -4.46 5.16
N TYR A 97 6.04 -3.75 4.24
CA TYR A 97 4.81 -3.00 4.47
C TYR A 97 3.62 -3.93 4.28
N ILE A 98 2.63 -3.86 5.17
CA ILE A 98 1.40 -4.65 5.08
C ILE A 98 0.19 -3.75 5.33
N LYS A 99 -0.79 -3.88 4.44
CA LYS A 99 -2.13 -3.31 4.58
C LYS A 99 -3.14 -4.44 4.70
N LYS A 100 -3.79 -4.56 5.86
CA LYS A 100 -5.02 -5.37 6.02
C LYS A 100 -6.21 -4.48 5.69
N ILE A 101 -7.13 -4.97 4.87
CA ILE A 101 -8.33 -4.26 4.44
C ILE A 101 -9.53 -5.13 4.70
N ILE A 102 -10.42 -4.68 5.58
CA ILE A 102 -11.76 -5.24 5.73
C ILE A 102 -12.67 -4.43 4.82
N LEU A 103 -13.13 -5.06 3.74
CA LEU A 103 -13.98 -4.46 2.72
C LEU A 103 -15.42 -4.94 2.93
N ARG A 104 -16.36 -3.99 3.03
CA ARG A 104 -17.78 -4.29 3.33
C ARG A 104 -18.69 -3.84 2.20
N ASN A 105 -19.70 -4.67 1.93
CA ASN A 105 -20.80 -4.36 1.04
C ASN A 105 -21.97 -3.83 1.86
N ASN A 106 -22.35 -2.57 1.66
CA ASN A 106 -23.44 -1.94 2.42
C ASN A 106 -24.82 -2.14 1.78
N HIS A 107 -24.92 -2.93 0.71
CA HIS A 107 -26.18 -3.24 0.03
C HIS A 107 -26.71 -4.63 0.37
N LYS A 108 -28.02 -4.81 0.16
CA LYS A 108 -28.76 -6.07 0.35
C LYS A 108 -28.69 -7.05 -0.83
N ARG A 109 -27.66 -6.95 -1.68
CA ARG A 109 -27.44 -7.83 -2.83
C ARG A 109 -25.98 -8.28 -2.86
N ASN A 110 -25.71 -9.46 -3.42
CA ASN A 110 -24.34 -9.90 -3.67
C ASN A 110 -23.65 -8.97 -4.69
N ARG A 111 -22.37 -8.68 -4.49
CA ARG A 111 -21.61 -7.77 -5.34
C ARG A 111 -20.18 -8.21 -5.52
N GLU A 112 -19.71 -8.13 -6.75
CA GLU A 112 -18.29 -8.01 -7.04
C GLU A 112 -17.81 -6.62 -6.63
N ILE A 113 -16.76 -6.59 -5.83
CA ILE A 113 -16.01 -5.37 -5.53
C ILE A 113 -14.55 -5.63 -5.87
N ARG A 114 -13.97 -4.74 -6.66
CA ARG A 114 -12.55 -4.76 -7.02
C ARG A 114 -11.84 -3.59 -6.36
N ILE A 115 -10.65 -3.86 -5.84
CA ILE A 115 -9.78 -2.86 -5.23
C ILE A 115 -8.50 -2.73 -6.05
N PHE A 116 -8.08 -1.50 -6.30
CA PHE A 116 -6.95 -1.16 -7.16
C PHE A 116 -5.87 -0.42 -6.38
N PHE A 117 -4.62 -0.80 -6.61
CA PHE A 117 -3.43 -0.18 -6.04
C PHE A 117 -2.57 0.34 -7.17
N HIS A 118 -2.41 1.66 -7.23
CA HIS A 118 -1.53 2.35 -8.17
C HIS A 118 -0.19 2.66 -7.50
N HIS A 119 0.90 2.44 -8.23
CA HIS A 119 2.27 2.62 -7.77
C HIS A 119 3.00 3.55 -8.71
N ASP A 120 3.41 4.69 -8.18
CA ASP A 120 4.00 5.81 -8.91
C ASP A 120 5.46 6.01 -8.49
N TYR A 121 6.27 4.97 -8.67
CA TYR A 121 7.65 4.98 -8.22
C TYR A 121 8.51 5.99 -8.98
N HIS A 122 9.45 6.59 -8.25
CA HIS A 122 10.53 7.44 -8.73
C HIS A 122 11.80 6.95 -8.04
N ILE A 123 12.26 5.75 -8.40
CA ILE A 123 13.30 5.05 -7.64
C ILE A 123 14.60 5.85 -7.67
N LEU A 124 15.17 6.06 -6.48
CA LEU A 124 16.33 6.93 -6.25
C LEU A 124 16.05 8.40 -6.63
N GLU A 125 14.83 8.88 -6.35
CA GLU A 125 14.41 10.28 -6.54
C GLU A 125 14.58 10.76 -7.99
N SER A 126 14.18 9.90 -8.93
CA SER A 126 14.34 10.13 -10.36
C SER A 126 13.17 9.56 -11.15
N GLU A 127 12.68 10.33 -12.13
CA GLU A 127 11.55 9.98 -13.00
C GLU A 127 11.88 8.92 -14.07
N THR A 128 13.16 8.71 -14.41
CA THR A 128 13.57 7.76 -15.46
C THR A 128 14.46 6.62 -14.95
N GLY A 129 14.53 5.54 -15.75
CA GLY A 129 15.43 4.40 -15.53
C GLY A 129 14.83 3.32 -14.64
N ASP A 130 13.57 3.44 -14.28
CA ASP A 130 12.83 2.44 -13.53
C ASP A 130 12.39 1.33 -14.48
N THR A 131 12.29 0.10 -13.97
CA THR A 131 11.67 -1.02 -14.65
C THR A 131 10.55 -1.56 -13.79
N ALA A 132 9.35 -1.71 -14.36
CA ALA A 132 8.21 -2.35 -13.75
C ALA A 132 7.88 -3.63 -14.54
N TYR A 133 7.74 -4.77 -13.87
CA TYR A 133 7.34 -6.01 -14.53
C TYR A 133 6.47 -6.89 -13.65
N TYR A 134 5.64 -7.72 -14.28
CA TYR A 134 4.91 -8.79 -13.61
C TYR A 134 5.76 -10.05 -13.57
N ASP A 135 5.95 -10.58 -12.37
CA ASP A 135 6.61 -11.86 -12.15
C ASP A 135 5.55 -12.96 -11.94
N PRO A 136 5.44 -13.95 -12.85
CA PRO A 136 4.44 -15.01 -12.76
C PRO A 136 4.72 -16.04 -11.65
N ASP A 137 5.97 -16.22 -11.24
CA ASP A 137 6.34 -17.17 -10.18
C ASP A 137 5.98 -16.59 -8.81
N GLU A 138 6.27 -15.30 -8.59
CA GLU A 138 5.89 -14.57 -7.38
C GLU A 138 4.43 -14.12 -7.37
N ARG A 139 3.78 -14.07 -8.56
CA ARG A 139 2.46 -13.48 -8.79
C ARG A 139 2.37 -12.07 -8.25
N ALA A 140 3.37 -11.27 -8.62
CA ALA A 140 3.62 -9.95 -8.06
C ALA A 140 4.04 -8.97 -9.16
N ILE A 141 3.87 -7.67 -8.91
CA ILE A 141 4.57 -6.65 -9.68
C ILE A 141 5.87 -6.32 -8.97
N ILE A 142 6.97 -6.22 -9.72
CA ILE A 142 8.27 -5.79 -9.22
C ILE A 142 8.66 -4.51 -9.93
N HIS A 143 8.97 -3.48 -9.15
CA HIS A 143 9.66 -2.28 -9.62
C HIS A 143 11.11 -2.33 -9.16
N TYR A 144 12.06 -1.99 -10.03
CA TYR A 144 13.44 -1.86 -9.63
C TYR A 144 14.24 -0.84 -10.43
N LYS A 145 15.33 -0.38 -9.82
CA LYS A 145 16.41 0.39 -10.45
C LYS A 145 17.68 0.24 -9.64
N GLY A 146 18.78 -0.11 -10.31
CA GLY A 146 20.03 -0.44 -9.63
C GLY A 146 19.82 -1.55 -8.59
N ASP A 147 20.22 -1.28 -7.36
CA ASP A 147 20.09 -2.14 -6.17
C ASP A 147 18.89 -1.76 -5.30
N ARG A 148 17.79 -1.28 -5.90
CA ARG A 148 16.53 -0.98 -5.20
C ARG A 148 15.41 -1.76 -5.85
N TYR A 149 14.85 -2.71 -5.11
CA TYR A 149 13.78 -3.59 -5.56
C TYR A 149 12.57 -3.44 -4.65
N PHE A 150 11.40 -3.29 -5.26
CA PHE A 150 10.10 -3.23 -4.59
C PHE A 150 9.17 -4.26 -5.21
N LEU A 151 8.72 -5.23 -4.41
CA LEU A 151 7.78 -6.26 -4.82
C LEU A 151 6.42 -5.98 -4.19
N MET A 152 5.37 -5.88 -5.02
CA MET A 152 3.99 -5.67 -4.57
C MET A 152 3.11 -6.87 -4.94
N SER A 153 2.44 -7.42 -3.94
CA SER A 153 1.44 -8.48 -4.12
C SER A 153 0.44 -8.47 -2.96
N GLY A 154 -0.37 -9.52 -2.87
CA GLY A 154 -1.36 -9.65 -1.81
C GLY A 154 -2.01 -11.01 -1.75
N MET A 155 -3.03 -11.08 -0.91
CA MET A 155 -3.84 -12.28 -0.70
C MET A 155 -5.28 -11.87 -0.43
N ARG A 156 -6.20 -12.57 -1.09
CA ARG A 156 -7.64 -12.55 -0.77
C ARG A 156 -8.13 -13.98 -0.67
N GLU A 157 -9.05 -14.24 0.25
CA GLU A 157 -9.70 -15.55 0.43
C GLU A 157 -8.70 -16.73 0.48
N ASN A 158 -7.60 -16.56 1.23
CA ASN A 158 -6.51 -17.53 1.36
C ASN A 158 -5.76 -17.91 0.07
N ARG A 159 -5.95 -17.17 -1.03
CA ARG A 159 -5.14 -17.35 -2.25
C ARG A 159 -4.24 -16.14 -2.48
N GLN A 160 -2.95 -16.39 -2.55
CA GLN A 160 -1.90 -15.41 -2.84
C GLN A 160 -1.89 -15.05 -4.33
N GLY A 161 -1.50 -13.80 -4.60
CA GLY A 161 -1.35 -13.23 -5.92
C GLY A 161 -2.39 -12.16 -6.23
N ILE A 162 -2.21 -11.52 -7.37
CA ILE A 162 -3.05 -10.44 -7.90
C ILE A 162 -3.97 -10.97 -9.01
N ASP A 163 -5.10 -10.32 -9.24
CA ASP A 163 -6.09 -10.76 -10.24
C ASP A 163 -5.91 -10.07 -11.60
N GLN A 164 -5.52 -8.80 -11.57
CA GLN A 164 -5.16 -8.04 -12.77
C GLN A 164 -3.97 -7.13 -12.46
N TYR A 165 -3.23 -6.75 -13.51
CA TYR A 165 -2.16 -5.78 -13.42
C TYR A 165 -2.09 -4.94 -14.70
N ALA A 166 -1.49 -3.77 -14.59
CA ALA A 166 -0.99 -2.99 -15.70
C ALA A 166 0.41 -2.46 -15.36
N THR A 167 1.33 -2.46 -16.33
CA THR A 167 2.56 -1.65 -16.27
C THR A 167 2.57 -0.72 -17.47
N GLY A 168 3.05 0.51 -17.32
CA GLY A 168 2.99 1.46 -18.42
C GLY A 168 3.91 2.64 -18.24
N ILE A 169 4.08 3.39 -19.32
CA ILE A 169 4.81 4.65 -19.32
C ILE A 169 3.88 5.75 -18.80
N LYS A 170 4.39 6.57 -17.88
CA LYS A 170 3.70 7.74 -17.33
C LYS A 170 4.45 9.01 -17.71
N GLU A 171 3.78 10.16 -17.59
CA GLU A 171 4.40 11.51 -17.61
C GLU A 171 5.26 11.82 -18.85
N PHE A 172 5.17 10.97 -19.87
CA PHE A 172 5.86 11.09 -21.14
C PHE A 172 4.83 11.44 -22.21
N HIS A 173 5.03 12.56 -22.91
CA HIS A 173 4.15 13.01 -24.00
C HIS A 173 2.66 13.12 -23.63
N GLY A 174 2.34 13.40 -22.35
CA GLY A 174 0.97 13.57 -21.89
C GLY A 174 0.20 12.27 -21.62
N LEU A 175 0.89 11.13 -21.55
CA LEU A 175 0.29 9.87 -21.12
C LEU A 175 -0.13 9.96 -19.65
N GLU A 176 -1.39 9.58 -19.38
CA GLU A 176 -1.99 9.71 -18.05
C GLU A 176 -1.41 8.68 -17.05
N GLY A 177 -0.95 7.51 -17.49
CA GLY A 177 -0.41 6.42 -16.65
C GLY A 177 -1.43 5.32 -16.38
N THR A 178 -0.99 4.16 -15.86
CA THR A 178 -1.83 2.96 -15.69
C THR A 178 -2.97 3.11 -14.68
N TRP A 179 -2.98 4.16 -13.86
CA TRP A 179 -4.12 4.44 -12.99
C TRP A 179 -5.39 4.70 -13.80
N LYS A 180 -5.27 5.21 -15.03
CA LYS A 180 -6.43 5.51 -15.87
C LYS A 180 -7.20 4.25 -16.26
N ASP A 181 -6.48 3.16 -16.53
CA ASP A 181 -7.05 1.85 -16.86
C ASP A 181 -7.99 1.36 -15.75
N ALA A 182 -7.62 1.59 -14.48
CA ALA A 182 -8.42 1.14 -13.34
C ALA A 182 -9.85 1.70 -13.32
N GLU A 183 -10.11 2.87 -13.92
CA GLU A 183 -11.38 3.58 -13.79
C GLU A 183 -12.55 2.88 -14.48
N ASP A 184 -12.30 2.02 -15.48
CA ASP A 184 -13.33 1.19 -16.10
C ASP A 184 -13.48 -0.18 -15.44
N GLY A 185 -12.60 -0.49 -14.48
CA GLY A 185 -12.55 -1.74 -13.73
C GLY A 185 -11.69 -2.83 -14.38
N ARG A 186 -10.91 -2.53 -15.43
CA ARG A 186 -10.04 -3.47 -16.14
C ARG A 186 -8.63 -2.93 -16.31
N LEU A 187 -7.63 -3.77 -16.08
CA LEU A 187 -6.24 -3.44 -16.38
C LEU A 187 -5.80 -4.18 -17.63
N GLU A 188 -5.16 -3.47 -18.57
CA GLU A 188 -4.83 -3.99 -19.89
C GLU A 188 -3.60 -4.93 -19.92
N GLY A 189 -2.84 -5.01 -18.83
CA GLY A 189 -1.65 -5.85 -18.73
C GLY A 189 -0.36 -5.10 -19.10
N ALA A 190 0.35 -5.59 -20.11
CA ALA A 190 1.76 -5.30 -20.37
C ALA A 190 2.70 -5.85 -19.27
N PRO A 191 3.41 -6.96 -19.54
CA PRO A 191 4.18 -7.69 -18.53
C PRO A 191 5.45 -6.97 -18.09
N ILE A 192 5.96 -6.02 -18.87
CA ILE A 192 7.14 -5.23 -18.53
C ILE A 192 7.09 -3.86 -19.21
N SER A 193 7.51 -2.82 -18.47
CA SER A 193 7.70 -1.46 -18.95
C SER A 193 8.98 -0.87 -18.35
N GLN A 194 9.64 0.05 -19.06
CA GLN A 194 10.88 0.68 -18.63
C GLN A 194 10.89 2.19 -18.94
N GLY A 195 11.65 2.96 -18.16
CA GLY A 195 11.78 4.41 -18.33
C GLY A 195 11.11 5.18 -17.20
N SER A 196 10.21 6.09 -17.53
CA SER A 196 9.27 6.67 -16.57
C SER A 196 8.02 5.83 -16.54
N VAL A 197 7.86 5.03 -15.47
CA VAL A 197 6.83 4.00 -15.41
C VAL A 197 6.00 4.08 -14.15
N ASP A 198 4.75 3.65 -14.26
CA ASP A 198 3.91 3.28 -13.13
C ASP A 198 3.38 1.86 -13.30
N SER A 199 2.71 1.38 -12.26
CA SER A 199 1.92 0.17 -12.38
C SER A 199 0.66 0.23 -11.54
N THR A 200 -0.34 -0.54 -11.95
CA THR A 200 -1.55 -0.76 -11.17
C THR A 200 -1.79 -2.25 -11.01
N LEU A 201 -2.28 -2.69 -9.85
CA LEU A 201 -2.75 -4.07 -9.65
C LEU A 201 -4.12 -4.07 -8.98
N SER A 202 -4.84 -5.18 -9.10
CA SER A 202 -6.14 -5.34 -8.44
C SER A 202 -6.35 -6.68 -7.77
N PHE A 203 -7.29 -6.67 -6.82
CA PHE A 203 -7.91 -7.85 -6.23
C PHE A 203 -9.42 -7.77 -6.40
N SER A 204 -10.06 -8.89 -6.71
CA SER A 204 -11.50 -9.01 -6.89
C SER A 204 -12.09 -9.93 -5.83
N VAL A 205 -13.18 -9.51 -5.19
CA VAL A 205 -13.89 -10.32 -4.19
C VAL A 205 -15.40 -10.24 -4.39
N GLU A 206 -16.07 -11.38 -4.24
CA GLU A 206 -17.53 -11.46 -4.16
C GLU A 206 -17.96 -11.31 -2.71
N ILE A 207 -18.71 -10.25 -2.41
CA ILE A 207 -19.16 -9.94 -1.06
C ILE A 207 -20.68 -10.10 -0.97
N PRO A 208 -21.18 -10.98 -0.06
CA PRO A 208 -22.61 -11.19 0.12
C PRO A 208 -23.32 -9.91 0.61
N PRO A 209 -24.66 -9.87 0.55
CA PRO A 209 -25.46 -8.80 1.15
C PRO A 209 -24.99 -8.47 2.57
N GLU A 210 -24.70 -7.20 2.84
CA GLU A 210 -24.34 -6.70 4.18
C GLU A 210 -23.12 -7.43 4.80
N GLY A 211 -22.32 -8.10 3.96
CA GLY A 211 -21.17 -8.90 4.38
C GLY A 211 -19.85 -8.18 4.20
N GLU A 212 -18.78 -8.88 4.56
CA GLU A 212 -17.42 -8.39 4.42
C GLU A 212 -16.44 -9.46 3.92
N ARG A 213 -15.30 -8.99 3.38
CA ARG A 213 -14.14 -9.79 3.01
C ARG A 213 -12.86 -9.10 3.47
N THR A 214 -11.85 -9.89 3.79
CA THR A 214 -10.53 -9.37 4.14
C THR A 214 -9.55 -9.58 2.98
N ILE A 215 -8.84 -8.52 2.64
CA ILE A 215 -7.74 -8.52 1.68
C ILE A 215 -6.47 -8.09 2.42
N TYR A 216 -5.35 -8.73 2.11
CA TYR A 216 -4.03 -8.32 2.54
C TYR A 216 -3.24 -7.87 1.32
N TYR A 217 -2.62 -6.71 1.39
CA TYR A 217 -1.68 -6.17 0.40
C TYR A 217 -0.34 -5.92 1.08
N TRP A 218 0.76 -6.05 0.35
CA TRP A 218 2.08 -5.75 0.88
C TRP A 218 3.04 -5.18 -0.17
N ILE A 219 4.06 -4.49 0.33
CA ILE A 219 5.25 -4.06 -0.42
C ILE A 219 6.48 -4.59 0.33
N CYS A 220 7.31 -5.38 -0.35
CA CYS A 220 8.63 -5.78 0.14
C CYS A 220 9.70 -4.88 -0.48
N ALA A 221 10.62 -4.36 0.34
CA ALA A 221 11.76 -3.60 -0.14
C ALA A 221 13.07 -4.38 0.11
N GLY A 222 13.95 -4.40 -0.89
CA GLY A 222 15.22 -5.12 -0.83
C GLY A 222 16.23 -4.61 -1.85
N GLU A 223 17.45 -5.15 -1.81
CA GLU A 223 18.55 -4.71 -2.67
C GLU A 223 18.64 -5.50 -3.99
N ASN A 224 17.94 -6.63 -4.08
CA ASN A 224 17.91 -7.49 -5.26
C ASN A 224 16.66 -8.36 -5.28
N TYR A 225 16.41 -9.01 -6.42
CA TYR A 225 15.30 -9.94 -6.62
C TYR A 225 15.24 -11.05 -5.56
N ALA A 226 16.38 -11.67 -5.25
CA ALA A 226 16.43 -12.80 -4.32
C ALA A 226 16.01 -12.37 -2.89
N GLU A 227 16.34 -11.14 -2.49
CA GLU A 227 15.93 -10.60 -1.20
C GLU A 227 14.41 -10.35 -1.14
N VAL A 228 13.83 -9.66 -2.13
CA VAL A 228 12.39 -9.39 -2.13
C VAL A 228 11.56 -10.68 -2.29
N SER A 229 12.05 -11.64 -3.07
CA SER A 229 11.49 -13.00 -3.19
C SER A 229 11.60 -13.77 -1.86
N ARG A 230 12.74 -13.67 -1.16
CA ARG A 230 12.89 -14.24 0.18
C ARG A 230 11.92 -13.61 1.16
N LEU A 231 11.73 -12.28 1.13
CA LEU A 231 10.76 -11.59 1.98
C LEU A 231 9.34 -12.08 1.69
N MET A 232 8.98 -12.19 0.41
CA MET A 232 7.71 -12.75 -0.08
C MET A 232 7.47 -14.18 0.43
N THR A 233 8.48 -15.05 0.30
CA THR A 233 8.44 -16.44 0.77
C THR A 233 8.47 -16.52 2.30
N SER A 234 9.21 -15.63 2.98
CA SER A 234 9.35 -15.55 4.45
C SER A 234 8.08 -15.08 5.15
N GLY A 235 7.13 -14.54 4.38
CA GLY A 235 5.71 -14.50 4.71
C GLY A 235 5.08 -15.89 4.94
N ARG A 236 5.83 -16.87 5.48
CA ARG A 236 5.57 -18.32 5.60
C ARG A 236 4.29 -18.68 6.35
N LYS A 237 3.48 -17.70 6.79
CA LYS A 237 2.10 -17.87 7.30
C LYS A 237 1.14 -16.72 6.90
N ASN A 238 1.36 -16.05 5.76
CA ASN A 238 0.54 -15.01 5.12
C ASN A 238 0.48 -13.65 5.85
N GLY A 239 0.05 -12.57 5.15
CA GLY A 239 -0.11 -11.22 5.74
C GLY A 239 -0.97 -11.19 7.02
N ALA A 240 -1.90 -12.15 7.16
CA ALA A 240 -2.64 -12.38 8.40
C ALA A 240 -1.75 -12.76 9.60
N TYR A 241 -0.72 -13.57 9.39
CA TYR A 241 0.24 -13.94 10.44
C TYR A 241 1.11 -12.77 10.84
N ILE A 242 1.67 -12.01 9.89
CA ILE A 242 2.52 -10.86 10.24
C ILE A 242 1.69 -9.83 11.01
N HIS A 243 0.46 -9.56 10.55
CA HIS A 243 -0.47 -8.69 11.27
C HIS A 243 -0.75 -9.21 12.69
N SER A 244 -1.04 -10.51 12.85
CA SER A 244 -1.29 -11.12 14.17
C SER A 244 -0.06 -11.11 15.08
N ARG A 245 1.13 -11.33 14.51
CA ARG A 245 2.42 -11.28 15.21
C ARG A 245 2.70 -9.86 15.72
N TYR A 246 2.50 -8.87 14.87
CA TYR A 246 2.68 -7.46 15.22
C TYR A 246 1.73 -7.04 16.34
N GLN A 247 0.44 -7.42 16.25
CA GLN A 247 -0.53 -7.15 17.31
C GLN A 247 -0.11 -7.78 18.64
N ARG A 248 0.39 -9.02 18.64
CA ARG A 248 0.90 -9.69 19.84
C ARG A 248 2.13 -8.97 20.41
N TYR A 249 3.10 -8.62 19.55
CA TYR A 249 4.28 -7.87 19.96
C TYR A 249 3.92 -6.54 20.63
N MET A 250 2.96 -5.79 20.07
CA MET A 250 2.48 -4.54 20.65
C MET A 250 1.76 -4.77 22.00
N GLN A 251 1.00 -5.86 22.14
CA GLN A 251 0.39 -6.24 23.41
C GLN A 251 1.44 -6.57 24.49
N ASP A 252 2.51 -7.27 24.13
CA ASP A 252 3.58 -7.65 25.07
C ASP A 252 4.40 -6.44 25.55
N LEU A 253 4.49 -5.39 24.74
CA LEU A 253 5.21 -4.17 25.09
C LEU A 253 4.37 -3.20 25.97
N ARG A 254 3.03 -3.27 25.94
CA ARG A 254 2.11 -2.38 26.73
C ARG A 254 2.38 -2.39 28.24
N PRO A 255 2.56 -3.54 28.91
CA PRO A 255 2.83 -3.59 30.34
C PRO A 255 4.16 -2.95 30.75
N LEU A 256 5.12 -2.85 29.82
CA LEU A 256 6.48 -2.41 30.12
C LEU A 256 6.61 -0.87 30.23
N ARG A 257 5.56 -0.09 29.98
CA ARG A 257 5.58 1.40 29.89
C ARG A 257 6.64 1.94 28.90
N ILE A 258 7.16 1.11 28.00
CA ILE A 258 8.12 1.49 26.95
C ILE A 258 7.40 2.15 25.75
N LEU A 259 6.12 1.78 25.50
CA LEU A 259 5.36 2.31 24.36
C LEU A 259 5.11 3.82 24.39
N PRO A 260 4.65 4.44 25.48
CA PRO A 260 4.24 5.85 25.42
C PRO A 260 5.40 6.77 25.05
N SER A 261 6.61 6.52 25.56
CA SER A 261 7.81 7.28 25.24
C SER A 261 8.39 6.93 23.87
N PHE A 262 8.45 5.66 23.49
CA PHE A 262 8.95 5.23 22.19
C PHE A 262 8.04 5.63 21.02
N LEU A 263 6.71 5.52 21.17
CA LEU A 263 5.75 5.95 20.17
C LEU A 263 5.59 7.46 20.08
N ALA A 264 5.68 8.19 21.20
CA ALA A 264 5.69 9.65 21.13
C ALA A 264 6.92 10.12 20.33
N ILE A 265 8.09 9.55 20.60
CA ILE A 265 9.32 9.87 19.85
C ILE A 265 9.21 9.44 18.38
N GLN A 266 8.70 8.24 18.07
CA GLN A 266 8.54 7.82 16.67
C GLN A 266 7.48 8.65 15.95
N LYS A 267 6.33 8.95 16.57
CA LYS A 267 5.31 9.81 15.96
C LYS A 267 5.82 11.23 15.77
N GLU A 268 6.50 11.82 16.75
CA GLU A 268 7.08 13.16 16.61
C GLU A 268 8.21 13.18 15.58
N ALA A 269 9.14 12.23 15.62
CA ALA A 269 10.24 12.13 14.67
C ALA A 269 9.75 11.94 13.23
N LEU A 270 8.75 11.07 13.02
CA LEU A 270 8.20 10.77 11.71
C LEU A 270 7.22 11.84 11.19
N CYS A 271 6.53 12.57 12.08
CA CYS A 271 5.63 13.67 11.73
C CYS A 271 6.34 15.03 11.65
N THR A 272 7.66 15.11 11.87
CA THR A 272 8.39 16.38 11.71
C THR A 272 8.21 16.93 10.29
N LYS A 273 7.65 18.14 10.20
CA LYS A 273 7.54 18.89 8.94
C LYS A 273 8.95 19.15 8.42
N GLY A 274 9.25 18.68 7.20
CA GLY A 274 10.48 19.06 6.51
C GLY A 274 10.64 20.59 6.47
N PRO A 275 11.88 21.11 6.40
CA PRO A 275 12.13 22.54 6.46
C PRO A 275 11.28 23.27 5.41
N GLN A 276 10.46 24.23 5.86
CA GLN A 276 9.80 25.16 4.97
C GLN A 276 10.89 25.90 4.20
N LYS A 277 11.07 25.58 2.91
CA LYS A 277 11.81 26.44 2.00
C LYS A 277 11.06 27.78 1.98
N LYS A 278 11.68 28.80 2.56
CA LYS A 278 11.28 30.21 2.40
C LYS A 278 11.57 30.66 0.97
#